data_AF-A0A925KBN8-F1
#
_entry.id   AF-A0A925KBN8-F1
#
_cell.length_a   1.000
_cell.length_b   1.000
_cell.length_c   1.000
_cell.angle_alpha   90.00
_cell.angle_beta   90.00
_cell.angle_gamma   90.00
#
_symmetry.space_group_name_H-M   'P 1'
#
loop_
_entity.id
_entity.type
_entity.pdbx_description
1 polymer ?
#
loop_
_entity_poly.entity_id
_entity_poly.type
_entity_poly.pdbx_seq_one_letter_code
_entity_poly.pdbx_strand_id
1 'polypeptide(L)'
;MNLTSIDATARRWLPLSAAALVASAVLLAGCGDKKEKTASQTAAKINKDEVTVHQINFVLQQQRNLKPEQADGASRQILERLIDQQVALQKAEDQKVDRDPRVVQALEAARREIVARAYLEKVGEGAAKPSPDEIKKYYDEKPALFRERRIYSIQELAIEAKPEQVGELREALGAAKNVNEFIEFLKAKDFRFTGNQAVRAAEQLPLSSLDSFAKMKDGQAALVPAANGVQVIVLAGSRMQPVAEEQARPAIEQFILNERKRKLVEDDVKALRAAAKIEYVGKFAEAAASAPVVAPSPAPTSPPAASGALSSSDISKGMGLK
;
A
#
# COMPACT_ATOMS: atom_id res chain seq x y z
N MET A 1 36.74 -76.59 13.98
CA MET A 1 35.61 -77.23 14.68
C MET A 1 34.37 -76.40 14.44
N ASN A 2 33.29 -77.08 14.05
CA ASN A 2 31.88 -76.65 13.82
C ASN A 2 31.64 -75.77 12.58
N LEU A 3 31.21 -76.28 11.41
CA LEU A 3 29.95 -76.98 11.01
C LEU A 3 28.67 -76.16 11.24
N THR A 4 28.07 -75.66 10.14
CA THR A 4 26.70 -75.92 9.61
C THR A 4 26.40 -74.86 8.52
N SER A 5 26.44 -75.19 7.23
CA SER A 5 25.34 -75.71 6.36
C SER A 5 24.08 -74.84 6.35
N ILE A 6 23.74 -74.28 5.18
CA ILE A 6 22.46 -74.48 4.46
C ILE A 6 22.67 -74.11 2.98
N ASP A 7 22.28 -75.06 2.13
CA ASP A 7 22.23 -75.04 0.67
C ASP A 7 21.25 -74.03 0.09
N ALA A 8 21.51 -73.58 -1.16
CA ALA A 8 20.70 -73.94 -2.34
C ALA A 8 20.86 -72.92 -3.48
N THR A 9 21.54 -73.35 -4.55
CA THR A 9 21.03 -73.41 -5.95
C THR A 9 19.89 -72.46 -6.35
N ALA A 10 19.84 -71.82 -7.51
CA ALA A 10 20.61 -71.93 -8.75
C ALA A 10 20.11 -70.85 -9.74
N ARG A 11 21.05 -70.34 -10.55
CA ARG A 11 20.94 -70.20 -12.02
C ARG A 11 19.90 -69.24 -12.62
N ARG A 12 20.44 -68.09 -13.05
CA ARG A 12 20.33 -67.38 -14.37
C ARG A 12 19.26 -67.91 -15.38
N TRP A 13 18.79 -67.00 -16.23
CA TRP A 13 18.85 -67.01 -17.72
C TRP A 13 17.72 -66.10 -18.30
N LEU A 14 18.09 -64.96 -18.88
CA LEU A 14 17.42 -64.31 -20.04
C LEU A 14 17.90 -65.03 -21.34
N PRO A 15 17.39 -64.80 -22.57
CA PRO A 15 16.20 -64.09 -23.09
C PRO A 15 15.49 -64.84 -24.28
N LEU A 16 14.61 -64.14 -25.02
CA LEU A 16 14.12 -64.36 -26.41
C LEU A 16 13.00 -65.40 -26.70
N SER A 17 11.90 -64.92 -27.33
CA SER A 17 11.10 -65.53 -28.43
C SER A 17 9.91 -64.58 -28.73
N ALA A 18 9.82 -63.88 -29.87
CA ALA A 18 9.46 -64.32 -31.23
C ALA A 18 7.96 -64.63 -31.45
N ALA A 19 7.31 -63.75 -32.22
CA ALA A 19 6.22 -63.94 -33.20
C ALA A 19 4.88 -64.60 -32.82
N ALA A 20 3.78 -63.86 -33.05
CA ALA A 20 2.51 -64.42 -33.54
C ALA A 20 1.65 -63.34 -34.27
N LEU A 21 1.34 -63.64 -35.53
CA LEU A 21 0.37 -63.01 -36.44
C LEU A 21 -1.08 -63.18 -35.94
N VAL A 22 -1.92 -62.14 -36.01
CA VAL A 22 -3.35 -62.25 -36.41
C VAL A 22 -3.81 -60.92 -37.04
N ALA A 23 -4.34 -61.01 -38.26
CA ALA A 23 -5.02 -59.94 -38.97
C ALA A 23 -6.45 -59.74 -38.44
N SER A 24 -6.89 -58.48 -38.30
CA SER A 24 -8.31 -58.13 -38.28
C SER A 24 -8.47 -56.71 -38.81
N ALA A 25 -8.97 -56.62 -40.05
CA ALA A 25 -9.47 -55.39 -40.62
C ALA A 25 -10.82 -55.06 -39.97
N VAL A 26 -10.87 -53.95 -39.23
CA VAL A 26 -12.11 -53.27 -38.87
C VAL A 26 -12.04 -51.85 -39.42
N LEU A 27 -13.03 -51.56 -40.26
CA LEU A 27 -13.32 -50.26 -40.84
C LEU A 27 -13.51 -49.21 -39.73
N LEU A 28 -12.66 -48.19 -39.71
CA LEU A 28 -12.89 -46.94 -38.98
C LEU A 28 -12.93 -45.78 -39.98
N ALA A 29 -14.02 -45.73 -40.75
CA ALA A 29 -14.58 -44.46 -41.18
C ALA A 29 -15.23 -43.81 -39.95
N GLY A 30 -14.40 -43.09 -39.19
CA GLY A 30 -14.79 -42.32 -38.02
C GLY A 30 -14.25 -40.91 -38.13
N CYS A 31 -14.75 -40.14 -39.10
CA CYS A 31 -14.81 -38.69 -38.98
C CYS A 31 -15.72 -38.39 -37.79
N GLY A 32 -15.13 -38.14 -36.64
CA GLY A 32 -15.81 -37.73 -35.42
C GLY A 32 -14.98 -36.66 -34.74
N ASP A 33 -15.42 -35.43 -34.95
CA ASP A 33 -15.11 -34.18 -34.27
C ASP A 33 -13.77 -34.08 -33.52
N LYS A 34 -12.88 -33.28 -34.13
CA LYS A 34 -11.95 -32.42 -33.40
C LYS A 34 -12.72 -31.81 -32.23
N LYS A 35 -12.43 -32.34 -31.03
CA LYS A 35 -12.75 -31.72 -29.75
C LYS A 35 -12.34 -30.25 -29.84
N GLU A 36 -13.33 -29.39 -30.11
CA GLU A 36 -13.22 -27.96 -29.94
C GLU A 36 -12.68 -27.76 -28.53
N LYS A 37 -11.45 -27.24 -28.47
CA LYS A 37 -10.96 -26.56 -27.28
C LYS A 37 -12.05 -25.58 -26.91
N THR A 38 -12.66 -25.79 -25.75
CA THR A 38 -13.56 -24.85 -25.10
C THR A 38 -13.00 -23.45 -25.27
N ALA A 39 -13.65 -22.69 -26.16
CA ALA A 39 -13.29 -21.33 -26.48
C ALA A 39 -13.26 -20.54 -25.18
N SER A 40 -12.07 -20.16 -24.71
CA SER A 40 -11.96 -18.96 -23.90
C SER A 40 -12.47 -17.84 -24.79
N GLN A 41 -13.74 -17.45 -24.62
CA GLN A 41 -14.52 -16.61 -25.53
C GLN A 41 -13.63 -15.61 -26.30
N THR A 42 -13.31 -15.95 -27.55
CA THR A 42 -12.41 -15.15 -28.39
C THR A 42 -13.16 -13.90 -28.83
N ALA A 43 -12.62 -12.73 -28.52
CA ALA A 43 -13.19 -11.44 -28.88
C ALA A 43 -12.63 -10.93 -30.23
N ALA A 44 -11.36 -11.19 -30.52
CA ALA A 44 -10.75 -10.91 -31.81
C ALA A 44 -9.60 -11.88 -32.10
N LYS A 45 -9.33 -12.14 -33.39
CA LYS A 45 -8.17 -12.92 -33.86
C LYS A 45 -7.22 -12.02 -34.62
N ILE A 46 -5.94 -12.06 -34.26
CA ILE A 46 -4.87 -11.24 -34.84
C ILE A 46 -3.77 -12.19 -35.30
N ASN A 47 -3.74 -12.51 -36.60
CA ASN A 47 -2.84 -13.51 -37.16
C ASN A 47 -3.01 -14.88 -36.47
N LYS A 48 -2.03 -15.27 -35.64
CA LYS A 48 -2.01 -16.53 -34.89
C LYS A 48 -2.45 -16.39 -33.43
N ASP A 49 -2.65 -15.16 -32.96
CA ASP A 49 -3.01 -14.84 -31.59
C ASP A 49 -4.47 -14.43 -31.45
N GLU A 50 -4.98 -14.49 -30.22
CA GLU A 50 -6.37 -14.20 -29.90
C GLU A 50 -6.46 -13.25 -28.69
N VAL A 51 -7.27 -12.20 -28.83
CA VAL A 51 -7.71 -11.37 -27.70
C VAL A 51 -9.00 -11.97 -27.17
N THR A 52 -9.08 -12.23 -25.86
CA THR A 52 -10.23 -12.91 -25.24
C THR A 52 -11.10 -11.96 -24.43
N VAL A 53 -12.36 -12.34 -24.22
CA VAL A 53 -13.29 -11.61 -23.35
C VAL A 53 -12.74 -11.47 -21.92
N HIS A 54 -11.96 -12.45 -21.43
CA HIS A 54 -11.32 -12.36 -20.11
C HIS A 54 -10.33 -11.21 -20.00
N GLN A 55 -9.55 -10.93 -21.06
CA GLN A 55 -8.61 -9.81 -21.07
C GLN A 55 -9.36 -8.47 -21.06
N ILE A 56 -10.45 -8.36 -21.82
CA ILE A 56 -11.32 -7.18 -21.82
C ILE A 56 -11.89 -6.96 -20.42
N ASN A 57 -12.45 -8.00 -19.80
CA ASN A 57 -13.02 -7.95 -18.45
C ASN A 57 -11.98 -7.59 -17.39
N PHE A 58 -10.76 -8.10 -17.50
CA PHE A 58 -9.67 -7.75 -16.58
C PHE A 58 -9.34 -6.25 -16.65
N VAL A 59 -9.24 -5.68 -17.84
CA VAL A 59 -9.02 -4.24 -18.02
C VAL A 59 -10.23 -3.42 -17.55
N LEU A 60 -11.45 -3.88 -17.83
CA LEU A 60 -12.69 -3.24 -17.37
C LEU A 60 -12.74 -3.17 -15.83
N GLN A 61 -12.36 -4.23 -15.13
CA GLN A 61 -12.34 -4.27 -13.66
C GLN A 61 -11.36 -3.26 -13.05
N GLN A 62 -10.32 -2.86 -13.79
CA GLN A 62 -9.38 -1.83 -13.34
C GLN A 62 -9.96 -0.42 -13.49
N GLN A 63 -10.96 -0.21 -14.35
CA GLN A 63 -11.62 1.07 -14.51
C GLN A 63 -12.61 1.30 -13.36
N ARG A 64 -12.18 2.09 -12.37
CA ARG A 64 -13.04 2.52 -11.27
C ARG A 64 -14.17 3.39 -11.81
N ASN A 65 -15.39 3.19 -11.28
CA ASN A 65 -16.57 4.04 -11.52
C ASN A 65 -17.21 3.93 -12.92
N LEU A 66 -17.08 2.80 -13.61
CA LEU A 66 -17.79 2.59 -14.87
C LEU A 66 -19.30 2.38 -14.63
N LYS A 67 -20.15 3.17 -15.29
CA LYS A 67 -21.60 2.95 -15.25
C LYS A 67 -22.00 1.78 -16.15
N PRO A 68 -23.04 1.00 -15.79
CA PRO A 68 -23.51 -0.10 -16.62
C PRO A 68 -23.86 0.32 -18.06
N GLU A 69 -24.42 1.52 -18.26
CA GLU A 69 -24.77 2.01 -19.60
C GLU A 69 -23.55 2.30 -20.48
N GLN A 70 -22.36 2.48 -19.87
CA GLN A 70 -21.11 2.76 -20.57
C GLN A 70 -20.29 1.48 -20.83
N ALA A 71 -20.68 0.35 -20.25
CA ALA A 71 -19.94 -0.90 -20.30
C ALA A 71 -19.70 -1.39 -21.74
N ASP A 72 -20.72 -1.36 -22.60
CA ASP A 72 -20.59 -1.85 -23.97
C ASP A 72 -19.72 -0.95 -24.86
N GLY A 73 -19.79 0.37 -24.63
CA GLY A 73 -18.92 1.33 -25.31
C GLY A 73 -17.47 1.17 -24.88
N ALA A 74 -17.22 1.10 -23.57
CA ALA A 74 -15.90 0.92 -22.99
C ALA A 74 -15.27 -0.42 -23.39
N SER A 75 -16.06 -1.50 -23.41
CA SER A 75 -15.61 -2.84 -23.83
C SER A 75 -15.06 -2.84 -25.25
N ARG A 76 -15.76 -2.17 -26.19
CA ARG A 76 -15.32 -2.02 -27.58
C ARG A 76 -14.02 -1.22 -27.68
N GLN A 77 -13.92 -0.09 -26.98
CA GLN A 77 -12.70 0.71 -26.97
C GLN A 77 -11.50 -0.04 -26.37
N ILE A 78 -11.73 -0.83 -25.32
CA ILE A 78 -10.70 -1.69 -24.72
C ILE A 78 -10.27 -2.77 -25.70
N LEU A 79 -11.21 -3.40 -26.40
CA LEU A 79 -10.91 -4.40 -27.42
C LEU A 79 -10.00 -3.81 -28.51
N GLU A 80 -10.35 -2.67 -29.09
CA GLU A 80 -9.51 -2.01 -30.12
C GLU A 80 -8.10 -1.71 -29.58
N ARG A 81 -7.99 -1.18 -28.35
CA ARG A 81 -6.68 -0.94 -27.73
C ARG A 81 -5.87 -2.23 -27.50
N LEU A 82 -6.53 -3.33 -27.14
CA LEU A 82 -5.88 -4.64 -26.98
C LEU A 82 -5.43 -5.20 -28.33
N ILE A 83 -6.18 -4.96 -29.41
CA ILE A 83 -5.80 -5.32 -30.78
C ILE A 83 -4.54 -4.54 -31.19
N ASP A 84 -4.54 -3.21 -31.02
CA ASP A 84 -3.38 -2.35 -31.33
C ASP A 84 -2.14 -2.79 -30.55
N GLN A 85 -2.32 -3.07 -29.25
CA GLN A 85 -1.25 -3.59 -28.40
C GLN A 85 -0.73 -4.94 -28.89
N GLN A 86 -1.61 -5.86 -29.31
CA GLN A 86 -1.20 -7.17 -29.82
C GLN A 86 -0.42 -7.05 -31.13
N VAL A 87 -0.86 -6.20 -32.06
CA VAL A 87 -0.14 -5.97 -33.32
C VAL A 87 1.25 -5.38 -33.07
N ALA A 88 1.34 -4.41 -32.15
CA ALA A 88 2.61 -3.84 -31.74
C ALA A 88 3.53 -4.88 -31.08
N LEU A 89 2.97 -5.78 -30.25
CA LEU A 89 3.71 -6.85 -29.60
C LEU A 89 4.28 -7.85 -30.62
N GLN A 90 3.48 -8.28 -31.61
CA GLN A 90 3.95 -9.14 -32.70
C GLN A 90 5.14 -8.51 -33.43
N LYS A 91 5.05 -7.21 -33.73
CA LYS A 91 6.16 -6.50 -34.38
C LYS A 91 7.39 -6.40 -33.48
N ALA A 92 7.18 -6.19 -32.18
CA ALA A 92 8.25 -6.15 -31.19
C ALA A 92 8.97 -7.50 -31.07
N GLU A 93 8.26 -8.62 -31.14
CA GLU A 93 8.83 -9.98 -31.14
C GLU A 93 9.65 -10.26 -32.41
N ASP A 94 9.14 -9.90 -33.58
CA ASP A 94 9.89 -10.01 -34.85
C ASP A 94 11.21 -9.24 -34.79
N GLN A 95 11.18 -8.06 -34.14
CA GLN A 95 12.34 -7.20 -33.93
C GLN A 95 13.18 -7.58 -32.70
N LYS A 96 12.77 -8.60 -31.94
CA LYS A 96 13.41 -9.08 -30.72
C LYS A 96 13.56 -8.00 -29.63
N VAL A 97 12.62 -7.05 -29.59
CA VAL A 97 12.59 -5.97 -28.59
C VAL A 97 12.37 -6.54 -27.19
N ASP A 98 11.65 -7.65 -27.07
CA ASP A 98 11.47 -8.44 -25.84
C ASP A 98 12.80 -8.95 -25.25
N ARG A 99 13.85 -9.04 -26.07
CA ARG A 99 15.20 -9.47 -25.68
C ARG A 99 16.16 -8.30 -25.41
N ASP A 100 15.74 -7.05 -25.60
CA ASP A 100 16.55 -5.89 -25.21
C ASP A 100 16.82 -5.97 -23.69
N PRO A 101 18.09 -5.86 -23.24
CA PRO A 101 18.42 -5.93 -21.81
C PRO A 101 17.58 -5.00 -20.93
N ARG A 102 17.20 -3.82 -21.43
CA ARG A 102 16.36 -2.85 -20.69
C ARG A 102 14.93 -3.36 -20.51
N VAL A 103 14.37 -4.01 -21.54
CA VAL A 103 13.02 -4.58 -21.50
C VAL A 103 12.99 -5.78 -20.56
N VAL A 104 13.96 -6.69 -20.66
CA VAL A 104 14.07 -7.85 -19.77
C VAL A 104 14.20 -7.42 -18.30
N GLN A 105 15.04 -6.41 -18.02
CA GLN A 105 15.19 -5.87 -16.66
C GLN A 105 13.89 -5.27 -16.13
N ALA A 106 13.15 -4.52 -16.96
CA ALA A 106 11.86 -3.95 -16.57
C ALA A 106 10.82 -5.04 -16.30
N LEU A 107 10.77 -6.09 -17.12
CA LEU A 107 9.87 -7.23 -16.94
C LEU A 107 10.17 -8.00 -15.64
N GLU A 108 11.45 -8.28 -15.35
CA GLU A 108 11.83 -8.96 -14.11
C GLU A 108 11.57 -8.12 -12.86
N ALA A 109 11.79 -6.80 -12.95
CA ALA A 109 11.44 -5.88 -11.87
C ALA A 109 9.92 -5.87 -11.61
N ALA A 110 9.10 -5.74 -12.67
CA ALA A 110 7.65 -5.77 -12.57
C ALA A 110 7.13 -7.11 -12.04
N ARG A 111 7.68 -8.23 -12.54
CA ARG A 111 7.35 -9.58 -12.05
C ARG A 111 7.62 -9.71 -10.55
N ARG A 112 8.79 -9.26 -10.09
CA ARG A 112 9.16 -9.30 -8.67
C ARG A 112 8.18 -8.50 -7.82
N GLU A 113 7.85 -7.27 -8.24
CA GLU A 113 6.95 -6.40 -7.50
C GLU A 113 5.53 -7.00 -7.42
N ILE A 114 4.96 -7.39 -8.57
CA ILE A 114 3.59 -7.90 -8.66
C ILE A 114 3.43 -9.19 -7.85
N VAL A 115 4.35 -10.15 -8.05
CA VAL A 115 4.26 -11.46 -7.37
C VAL A 115 4.50 -11.32 -5.88
N ALA A 116 5.48 -10.51 -5.46
CA ALA A 116 5.71 -10.27 -4.04
C ALA A 116 4.49 -9.60 -3.38
N ARG A 117 3.93 -8.56 -4.00
CA ARG A 117 2.72 -7.88 -3.49
C ARG A 117 1.54 -8.84 -3.37
N ALA A 118 1.28 -9.64 -4.41
CA ALA A 118 0.19 -10.62 -4.40
C ALA A 118 0.36 -11.67 -3.29
N TYR A 119 1.59 -12.08 -2.99
CA TYR A 119 1.87 -12.94 -1.85
C TYR A 119 1.52 -12.27 -0.52
N LEU A 120 1.94 -11.01 -0.30
CA LEU A 120 1.62 -10.30 0.94
C LEU A 120 0.11 -10.04 1.09
N GLU A 121 -0.58 -9.73 0.00
CA GLU A 121 -2.05 -9.61 0.00
C GLU A 121 -2.71 -10.92 0.42
N LYS A 122 -2.27 -12.05 -0.15
CA LYS A 122 -2.74 -13.39 0.21
C LYS A 122 -2.48 -13.75 1.67
N VAL A 123 -1.33 -13.38 2.23
CA VAL A 123 -1.07 -13.55 3.68
C VAL A 123 -2.08 -12.74 4.50
N GLY A 124 -2.35 -11.49 4.10
CA GLY A 124 -3.34 -10.62 4.74
C GLY A 124 -4.78 -11.16 4.67
N GLU A 125 -5.15 -11.93 3.64
CA GLU A 125 -6.48 -12.56 3.55
C GLU A 125 -6.77 -13.51 4.71
N GLY A 126 -5.73 -14.04 5.38
CA GLY A 126 -5.87 -14.85 6.60
C GLY A 126 -6.31 -14.08 7.85
N ALA A 127 -6.40 -12.74 7.80
CA ALA A 127 -6.83 -11.94 8.93
C ALA A 127 -8.30 -12.20 9.30
N ALA A 128 -8.52 -12.69 10.51
CA ALA A 128 -9.86 -12.87 11.05
C ALA A 128 -10.60 -11.53 11.18
N LYS A 129 -11.91 -11.54 10.89
CA LYS A 129 -12.77 -10.38 11.12
C LYS A 129 -12.84 -10.04 12.61
N PRO A 130 -12.85 -8.75 13.00
CA PRO A 130 -13.03 -8.34 14.39
C PRO A 130 -14.37 -8.80 14.94
N SER A 131 -14.42 -9.22 16.20
CA SER A 131 -15.68 -9.52 16.87
C SER A 131 -16.40 -8.24 17.32
N PRO A 132 -17.72 -8.29 17.61
CA PRO A 132 -18.43 -7.16 18.18
C PRO A 132 -17.81 -6.63 19.48
N ASP A 133 -17.32 -7.53 20.34
CA ASP A 133 -16.69 -7.16 21.61
C ASP A 133 -15.37 -6.41 21.39
N GLU A 134 -14.59 -6.79 20.37
CA GLU A 134 -13.35 -6.10 20.02
C GLU A 134 -13.60 -4.71 19.46
N ILE A 135 -14.66 -4.55 18.65
CA ILE A 135 -15.10 -3.25 18.15
C ILE A 135 -15.52 -2.35 19.31
N LYS A 136 -16.35 -2.87 20.21
CA LYS A 136 -16.80 -2.14 21.39
C LYS A 136 -15.63 -1.72 22.27
N LYS A 137 -14.69 -2.64 22.52
CA LYS A 137 -13.47 -2.36 23.29
C LYS A 137 -12.67 -1.23 22.66
N TYR A 138 -12.46 -1.26 21.34
CA TYR A 138 -11.74 -0.20 20.64
C TYR A 138 -12.45 1.15 20.74
N TYR A 139 -13.79 1.17 20.62
CA TYR A 139 -14.60 2.36 20.80
C TYR A 139 -14.46 2.95 22.21
N ASP A 140 -14.49 2.10 23.24
CA ASP A 140 -14.37 2.50 24.64
C ASP A 140 -12.96 2.98 25.01
N GLU A 141 -11.91 2.37 24.45
CA GLU A 141 -10.51 2.72 24.72
C GLU A 141 -10.05 4.01 24.03
N LYS A 142 -10.83 4.52 23.07
CA LYS A 142 -10.48 5.71 22.27
C LYS A 142 -11.56 6.81 22.34
N PRO A 143 -11.87 7.35 23.53
CA PRO A 143 -12.92 8.35 23.67
C PRO A 143 -12.67 9.59 22.79
N ALA A 144 -11.42 10.06 22.67
CA ALA A 144 -11.06 11.22 21.85
C ALA A 144 -11.33 11.05 20.34
N LEU A 145 -11.42 9.81 19.84
CA LEU A 145 -11.84 9.53 18.45
C LEU A 145 -13.35 9.46 18.30
N PHE A 146 -14.09 9.20 19.38
CA PHE A 146 -15.50 8.85 19.32
C PHE A 146 -16.37 9.66 20.28
N ARG A 147 -16.49 9.25 21.56
CA ARG A 147 -17.40 9.88 22.56
C ARG A 147 -17.04 11.34 22.86
N GLU A 148 -15.76 11.64 22.85
CA GLU A 148 -15.18 12.96 23.09
C GLU A 148 -14.59 13.53 21.80
N ARG A 149 -15.03 13.02 20.64
CA ARG A 149 -14.57 13.47 19.33
C ARG A 149 -14.80 14.96 19.20
N ARG A 150 -13.72 15.68 18.90
CA ARG A 150 -13.74 17.11 18.62
C ARG A 150 -13.40 17.37 17.15
N ILE A 151 -13.94 18.46 16.64
CA ILE A 151 -13.42 19.12 15.44
C ILE A 151 -12.56 20.28 15.92
N TYR A 152 -11.29 20.27 15.51
CA TYR A 152 -10.26 21.19 15.95
C TYR A 152 -10.02 22.26 14.87
N SER A 153 -10.06 23.52 15.27
CA SER A 153 -9.56 24.64 14.47
C SER A 153 -8.11 24.90 14.89
N ILE A 154 -7.18 24.56 14.00
CA ILE A 154 -5.74 24.54 14.30
C ILE A 154 -5.07 25.61 13.46
N GLN A 155 -4.21 26.39 14.10
CA GLN A 155 -3.27 27.29 13.45
C GLN A 155 -1.87 26.75 13.65
N GLU A 156 -1.10 26.67 12.59
CA GLU A 156 0.26 26.14 12.58
C GLU A 156 1.20 27.23 12.08
N LEU A 157 2.30 27.46 12.79
CA LEU A 157 3.38 28.34 12.37
C LEU A 157 4.64 27.49 12.23
N ALA A 158 5.12 27.31 11.01
CA ALA A 158 6.43 26.71 10.76
C ALA A 158 7.48 27.83 10.77
N ILE A 159 8.45 27.74 11.68
CA ILE A 159 9.44 28.79 11.94
C ILE A 159 10.82 28.21 11.66
N GLU A 160 11.57 28.87 10.77
CA GLU A 160 12.98 28.56 10.55
C GLU A 160 13.79 29.06 11.74
N ALA A 161 14.47 28.15 12.42
CA ALA A 161 15.23 28.48 13.62
C ALA A 161 16.44 27.55 13.77
N LYS A 162 17.54 28.10 14.29
CA LYS A 162 18.68 27.29 14.73
C LYS A 162 18.38 26.62 16.08
N PRO A 163 19.02 25.49 16.41
CA PRO A 163 18.79 24.78 17.67
C PRO A 163 18.93 25.67 18.92
N GLU A 164 19.85 26.63 18.88
CA GLU A 164 20.15 27.53 20.01
C GLU A 164 19.01 28.55 20.24
N GLN A 165 18.21 28.85 19.21
CA GLN A 165 17.12 29.81 19.26
C GLN A 165 15.80 29.20 19.75
N VAL A 166 15.72 27.87 19.86
CA VAL A 166 14.52 27.15 20.31
C VAL A 166 14.13 27.51 21.74
N GLY A 167 15.12 27.80 22.60
CA GLY A 167 14.89 28.27 23.97
C GLY A 167 14.15 29.61 24.01
N GLU A 168 14.67 30.60 23.27
CA GLU A 168 14.07 31.94 23.16
C GLU A 168 12.64 31.86 22.58
N LEU A 169 12.43 31.05 21.54
CA LEU A 169 11.10 30.86 20.94
C LEU A 169 10.10 30.23 21.93
N ARG A 170 10.54 29.30 22.78
CA ARG A 170 9.70 28.69 23.80
C ARG A 170 9.32 29.69 24.89
N GLU A 171 10.27 30.51 25.35
CA GLU A 171 10.00 31.55 26.35
C GLU A 171 9.06 32.63 25.79
N ALA A 172 9.31 33.10 24.58
CA ALA A 172 8.45 34.08 23.91
C ALA A 172 7.03 33.54 23.70
N LEU A 173 6.88 32.27 23.31
CA LEU A 173 5.56 31.64 23.19
C LEU A 173 4.83 31.54 24.53
N GLY A 174 5.55 31.25 25.62
CA GLY A 174 4.98 31.19 26.96
C GLY A 174 4.60 32.55 27.54
N ALA A 175 5.28 33.62 27.12
CA ALA A 175 4.99 34.99 27.55
C ALA A 175 3.86 35.66 26.73
N ALA A 176 3.64 35.22 25.49
CA ALA A 176 2.62 35.76 24.62
C ALA A 176 1.21 35.40 25.11
N LYS A 177 0.30 36.37 25.15
CA LYS A 177 -1.10 36.15 25.56
C LYS A 177 -1.94 35.50 24.47
N ASN A 178 -1.50 35.65 23.21
CA ASN A 178 -2.16 35.11 22.04
C ASN A 178 -1.14 34.94 20.90
N VAL A 179 -1.56 34.24 19.85
CA VAL A 179 -0.70 33.96 18.69
C VAL A 179 -0.24 35.23 17.96
N ASN A 180 -1.01 36.32 17.99
CA ASN A 180 -0.65 37.56 17.31
C ASN A 180 0.55 38.23 17.98
N GLU A 181 0.55 38.31 19.31
CA GLU A 181 1.69 38.83 20.07
C GLU A 181 2.97 38.02 19.78
N PHE A 182 2.85 36.70 19.64
CA PHE A 182 3.98 35.85 19.26
C PHE A 182 4.44 36.10 17.82
N ILE A 183 3.51 36.29 16.86
CA ILE A 183 3.85 36.65 15.48
C ILE A 183 4.57 38.01 15.42
N GLU A 184 4.13 39.00 16.19
CA GLU A 184 4.80 40.30 16.26
C GLU A 184 6.22 40.18 16.83
N PHE A 185 6.42 39.31 17.84
CA PHE A 185 7.76 38.95 18.31
C PHE A 185 8.63 38.33 17.21
N LEU A 186 8.09 37.39 16.44
CA LEU A 186 8.82 36.75 15.34
C LEU A 186 9.26 37.77 14.28
N LYS A 187 8.37 38.70 13.92
CA LYS A 187 8.68 39.80 12.99
C LYS A 187 9.74 40.73 13.54
N ALA A 188 9.62 41.15 14.80
CA ALA A 188 10.58 42.06 15.44
C ALA A 188 11.99 41.46 15.57
N LYS A 189 12.10 40.14 15.58
CA LYS A 189 13.35 39.38 15.64
C LYS A 189 13.80 38.82 14.28
N ASP A 190 13.13 39.20 13.20
CA ASP A 190 13.42 38.78 11.83
C ASP A 190 13.45 37.25 11.61
N PHE A 191 12.62 36.50 12.36
CA PHE A 191 12.43 35.07 12.09
C PHE A 191 11.64 34.87 10.80
N ARG A 192 12.06 33.92 9.96
CA ARG A 192 11.24 33.47 8.83
C ARG A 192 10.23 32.45 9.32
N PHE A 193 8.97 32.65 8.95
CA PHE A 193 7.91 31.73 9.28
C PHE A 193 6.84 31.68 8.21
N THR A 194 6.13 30.55 8.15
CA THR A 194 4.93 30.37 7.33
C THR A 194 3.76 29.94 8.21
N GLY A 195 2.59 30.50 7.95
CA GLY A 195 1.36 30.20 8.67
C GLY A 195 0.44 29.30 7.85
N ASN A 196 -0.19 28.34 8.50
CA ASN A 196 -1.24 27.51 7.95
C ASN A 196 -2.41 27.43 8.94
N GLN A 197 -3.64 27.39 8.43
CA GLN A 197 -4.82 27.18 9.25
C GLN A 197 -5.65 26.04 8.67
N ALA A 198 -6.04 25.09 9.52
CA ALA A 198 -6.81 23.93 9.11
C ALA A 198 -7.89 23.59 10.14
N VAL A 199 -9.06 23.19 9.65
CA VAL A 199 -10.08 22.54 10.47
C VAL A 199 -9.95 21.04 10.27
N ARG A 200 -9.63 20.32 11.35
CA ARG A 200 -9.41 18.87 11.31
C ARG A 200 -10.29 18.15 12.32
N ALA A 201 -10.89 17.05 11.90
CA ALA A 201 -11.53 16.12 12.83
C ALA A 201 -10.49 15.28 13.59
N ALA A 202 -10.88 14.70 14.73
CA ALA A 202 -9.99 13.87 15.54
C ALA A 202 -9.29 12.75 14.74
N GLU A 203 -10.02 12.07 13.87
CA GLU A 203 -9.53 10.98 13.01
C GLU A 203 -8.57 11.44 11.90
N GLN A 204 -8.50 12.74 11.62
CA GLN A 204 -7.57 13.33 10.65
C GLN A 204 -6.24 13.75 11.29
N LEU A 205 -6.13 13.71 12.63
CA LEU A 205 -4.90 13.99 13.35
C LEU A 205 -4.03 12.74 13.46
N PRO A 206 -2.70 12.89 13.57
CA PRO A 206 -1.83 11.75 13.86
C PRO A 206 -2.23 11.08 15.18
N LEU A 207 -2.50 9.77 15.15
CA LEU A 207 -2.98 9.01 16.32
C LEU A 207 -2.05 9.15 17.54
N SER A 208 -0.73 9.26 17.32
CA SER A 208 0.27 9.45 18.37
C SER A 208 0.15 10.80 19.09
N SER A 209 -0.42 11.81 18.44
CA SER A 209 -0.58 13.17 18.96
C SER A 209 -2.00 13.46 19.47
N LEU A 210 -2.97 12.60 19.14
CA LEU A 210 -4.38 12.86 19.40
C LEU A 210 -4.67 13.13 20.88
N ASP A 211 -4.09 12.35 21.79
CA ASP A 211 -4.27 12.55 23.23
C ASP A 211 -3.72 13.89 23.71
N SER A 212 -2.67 14.41 23.04
CA SER A 212 -2.13 15.74 23.34
C SER A 212 -3.11 16.83 22.89
N PHE A 213 -3.65 16.72 21.67
CA PHE A 213 -4.69 17.64 21.17
C PHE A 213 -5.96 17.60 22.03
N ALA A 214 -6.39 16.42 22.46
CA ALA A 214 -7.57 16.27 23.31
C ALA A 214 -7.41 16.99 24.66
N LYS A 215 -6.19 17.01 25.21
CA LYS A 215 -5.85 17.71 26.46
C LYS A 215 -5.66 19.21 26.29
N MET A 216 -5.44 19.69 25.06
CA MET A 216 -5.28 21.13 24.80
C MET A 216 -6.60 21.88 25.01
N LYS A 217 -6.45 23.05 25.63
CA LYS A 217 -7.52 24.05 25.75
C LYS A 217 -7.51 24.97 24.54
N ASP A 218 -8.68 25.53 24.22
CA ASP A 218 -8.80 26.54 23.19
C ASP A 218 -7.94 27.77 23.56
N GLY A 219 -7.20 28.29 22.59
CA GLY A 219 -6.16 29.31 22.75
C GLY A 219 -4.77 28.79 23.15
N GLN A 220 -4.64 27.52 23.54
CA GLN A 220 -3.35 26.96 23.95
C GLN A 220 -2.43 26.70 22.75
N ALA A 221 -1.14 26.96 22.94
CA ALA A 221 -0.10 26.68 21.97
C ALA A 221 0.86 25.58 22.45
N ALA A 222 1.38 24.81 21.51
CA ALA A 222 2.43 23.81 21.73
C ALA A 222 3.55 24.03 20.71
N LEU A 223 4.79 23.95 21.16
CA LEU A 223 5.98 24.00 20.30
C LEU A 223 6.50 22.58 20.08
N VAL A 224 6.59 22.19 18.81
CA VAL A 224 7.06 20.88 18.36
C VAL A 224 8.32 21.08 17.51
N PRO A 225 9.39 20.30 17.72
CA PRO A 225 10.57 20.34 16.86
C PRO A 225 10.22 19.98 15.41
N ALA A 226 10.82 20.67 14.46
CA ALA A 226 10.70 20.39 13.02
C ALA A 226 12.08 20.25 12.38
N ALA A 227 12.16 19.65 11.19
CA ALA A 227 13.44 19.35 10.53
C ALA A 227 14.33 20.61 10.34
N ASN A 228 13.72 21.76 10.06
CA ASN A 228 14.41 23.03 9.79
C ASN A 228 14.11 24.12 10.83
N GLY A 229 13.76 23.74 12.06
CA GLY A 229 13.46 24.68 13.14
C GLY A 229 12.37 24.18 14.06
N VAL A 230 11.29 24.95 14.21
CA VAL A 230 10.19 24.62 15.11
C VAL A 230 8.84 24.83 14.45
N GLN A 231 7.86 24.03 14.85
CA GLN A 231 6.47 24.20 14.52
C GLN A 231 5.70 24.60 15.78
N VAL A 232 5.00 25.73 15.75
CA VAL A 232 4.06 26.11 16.80
C VAL A 232 2.66 25.73 16.34
N ILE A 233 1.98 24.92 17.15
CA ILE A 233 0.60 24.48 16.92
C ILE A 233 -0.26 25.20 17.95
N VAL A 234 -1.19 26.01 17.50
CA VAL A 234 -2.18 26.70 18.33
C VAL A 234 -3.54 26.09 18.09
N LEU A 235 -4.18 25.65 19.17
CA LEU A 235 -5.58 25.24 19.13
C LEU A 235 -6.45 26.50 19.17
N ALA A 236 -6.78 27.07 18.02
CA ALA A 236 -7.58 28.29 17.94
C ALA A 236 -9.01 28.09 18.48
N GLY A 237 -9.55 26.88 18.37
CA GLY A 237 -10.82 26.51 18.96
C GLY A 237 -11.17 25.06 18.73
N SER A 238 -12.17 24.56 19.44
CA SER A 238 -12.66 23.21 19.25
C SER A 238 -14.17 23.11 19.46
N ARG A 239 -14.79 22.13 18.80
CA ARG A 239 -16.21 21.80 19.03
C ARG A 239 -16.37 20.31 19.26
N MET A 240 -17.15 19.94 20.26
CA MET A 240 -17.54 18.54 20.45
C MET A 240 -18.49 18.11 19.34
N GLN A 241 -18.19 16.97 18.73
CA GLN A 241 -19.03 16.31 17.74
C GLN A 241 -18.88 14.79 17.92
N PRO A 242 -19.47 14.23 19.01
CA PRO A 242 -19.39 12.82 19.33
C PRO A 242 -19.93 11.94 18.22
N VAL A 243 -19.38 10.74 18.09
CA VAL A 243 -19.87 9.71 17.16
C VAL A 243 -20.27 8.50 17.97
N ALA A 244 -21.48 7.98 17.73
CA ALA A 244 -21.99 6.79 18.41
C ALA A 244 -21.33 5.51 17.88
N GLU A 245 -21.27 4.47 18.71
CA GLU A 245 -20.66 3.18 18.36
C GLU A 245 -21.25 2.59 17.07
N GLU A 246 -22.57 2.61 16.93
CA GLU A 246 -23.29 2.13 15.74
C GLU A 246 -22.80 2.81 14.45
N GLN A 247 -22.50 4.11 14.51
CA GLN A 247 -22.00 4.88 13.38
C GLN A 247 -20.51 4.66 13.14
N ALA A 248 -19.73 4.42 14.20
CA ALA A 248 -18.30 4.17 14.13
C ALA A 248 -17.95 2.72 13.73
N ARG A 249 -18.85 1.77 13.95
CA ARG A 249 -18.62 0.33 13.78
C ARG A 249 -17.95 -0.05 12.43
N PRO A 250 -18.43 0.41 11.26
CA PRO A 250 -17.80 0.02 9.99
C PRO A 250 -16.35 0.52 9.86
N ALA A 251 -16.07 1.71 10.39
CA ALA A 251 -14.73 2.28 10.37
C ALA A 251 -13.79 1.55 11.34
N ILE A 252 -14.27 1.21 12.54
CA ILE A 252 -13.51 0.44 13.53
C ILE A 252 -13.21 -0.95 13.02
N GLU A 253 -14.20 -1.65 12.43
CA GLU A 253 -14.03 -2.97 11.85
C GLU A 253 -12.92 -2.96 10.78
N GLN A 254 -13.00 -2.01 9.84
CA GLN A 254 -12.00 -1.87 8.79
C GLN A 254 -10.60 -1.54 9.34
N PHE A 255 -10.52 -0.70 10.37
CA PHE A 255 -9.25 -0.35 11.02
C PHE A 255 -8.59 -1.57 11.66
N ILE A 256 -9.31 -2.30 12.52
CA ILE A 256 -8.79 -3.48 13.21
C ILE A 256 -8.42 -4.57 12.19
N LEU A 257 -9.24 -4.76 11.15
CA LEU A 257 -8.93 -5.69 10.07
C LEU A 257 -7.62 -5.31 9.37
N ASN A 258 -7.45 -4.04 8.98
CA ASN A 258 -6.24 -3.56 8.32
C ASN A 258 -5.00 -3.69 9.21
N GLU A 259 -5.14 -3.41 10.51
CA GLU A 259 -4.05 -3.57 11.47
C GLU A 259 -3.62 -5.05 11.59
N ARG A 260 -4.59 -5.97 11.68
CA ARG A 260 -4.32 -7.42 11.68
C ARG A 260 -3.65 -7.88 10.40
N LYS A 261 -4.15 -7.44 9.24
CA LYS A 261 -3.53 -7.74 7.94
C LYS A 261 -2.07 -7.30 7.92
N ARG A 262 -1.80 -6.06 8.33
CA ARG A 262 -0.43 -5.54 8.40
C ARG A 262 0.44 -6.37 9.35
N LYS A 263 -0.07 -6.72 10.52
CA LYS A 263 0.67 -7.51 11.51
C LYS A 263 0.98 -8.92 11.01
N LEU A 264 0.02 -9.62 10.40
CA LEU A 264 0.25 -10.94 9.81
C LEU A 264 1.33 -10.88 8.72
N VAL A 265 1.27 -9.88 7.85
CA VAL A 265 2.27 -9.67 6.80
C VAL A 265 3.65 -9.36 7.39
N GLU A 266 3.71 -8.50 8.41
CA GLU A 266 4.96 -8.15 9.09
C GLU A 266 5.60 -9.39 9.76
N ASP A 267 4.81 -10.16 10.49
CA ASP A 267 5.25 -11.38 11.17
C ASP A 267 5.71 -12.45 10.16
N ASP A 268 4.98 -12.65 9.07
CA ASP A 268 5.36 -13.58 8.00
C ASP A 268 6.67 -13.17 7.31
N VAL A 269 6.82 -11.90 6.92
CA VAL A 269 8.05 -11.38 6.33
C VAL A 269 9.22 -11.51 7.29
N LYS A 270 9.01 -11.26 8.58
CA LYS A 270 10.03 -11.45 9.61
C LYS A 270 10.46 -12.91 9.72
N ALA A 271 9.50 -13.84 9.71
CA ALA A 271 9.77 -15.28 9.73
C ALA A 271 10.52 -15.74 8.46
N LEU A 272 10.11 -15.27 7.28
CA LEU A 272 10.77 -15.57 6.01
C LEU A 272 12.22 -15.05 6.00
N ARG A 273 12.47 -13.83 6.51
CA ARG A 273 13.84 -13.31 6.62
C ARG A 273 14.68 -14.09 7.61
N ALA A 274 14.11 -14.55 8.73
CA ALA A 274 14.83 -15.36 9.72
C ALA A 274 15.16 -16.76 9.19
N ALA A 275 14.32 -17.34 8.34
CA ALA A 275 14.54 -18.64 7.70
C ALA A 275 15.47 -18.57 6.48
N ALA A 276 15.61 -17.39 5.86
CA ALA A 276 16.44 -17.20 4.68
C ALA A 276 17.93 -17.03 5.05
N LYS A 277 18.81 -17.65 4.26
CA LYS A 277 20.25 -17.37 4.31
C LYS A 277 20.51 -16.03 3.60
N ILE A 278 20.68 -14.96 4.37
CA ILE A 278 20.93 -13.61 3.85
C ILE A 278 22.40 -13.25 4.09
N GLU A 279 23.18 -13.14 3.01
CA GLU A 279 24.57 -12.71 3.04
C GLU A 279 24.70 -11.34 2.37
N TYR A 280 25.22 -10.35 3.11
CA TYR A 280 25.55 -9.04 2.55
C TYR A 280 26.98 -9.06 2.01
N VAL A 281 27.19 -8.56 0.79
CA VAL A 281 28.47 -8.62 0.09
C VAL A 281 28.94 -7.24 -0.37
N GLY A 282 30.27 -7.06 -0.44
CA GLY A 282 30.90 -5.82 -0.88
C GLY A 282 30.51 -4.61 -0.01
N LYS A 283 30.29 -3.45 -0.65
CA LYS A 283 29.93 -2.19 0.03
C LYS A 283 28.63 -2.25 0.84
N PHE A 284 27.79 -3.27 0.62
CA PHE A 284 26.54 -3.46 1.37
C PHE A 284 26.74 -4.21 2.70
N ALA A 285 27.88 -4.91 2.89
CA ALA A 285 28.24 -5.52 4.16
C ALA A 285 28.63 -4.45 5.21
N GLU A 286 29.35 -3.42 4.78
CA GLU A 286 29.79 -2.30 5.62
C GLU A 286 28.60 -1.47 6.14
N ALA A 287 27.60 -1.26 5.29
CA ALA A 287 26.35 -0.58 5.64
C ALA A 287 25.48 -1.40 6.60
N ALA A 288 25.43 -2.72 6.44
CA ALA A 288 24.70 -3.61 7.35
C ALA A 288 25.35 -3.71 8.74
N ALA A 289 26.68 -3.65 8.82
CA ALA A 289 27.42 -3.66 10.09
C ALA A 289 27.32 -2.33 10.87
N SER A 290 26.99 -1.23 10.19
CA SER A 290 26.95 0.12 10.76
C SER A 290 25.52 0.63 11.06
N ALA A 291 24.48 -0.15 10.77
CA ALA A 291 23.09 0.27 10.95
C ALA A 291 22.53 -0.18 12.32
N PRO A 292 22.01 0.73 13.16
CA PRO A 292 21.12 0.36 14.24
C PRO A 292 19.84 -0.26 13.65
N VAL A 293 19.29 -1.28 14.30
CA VAL A 293 18.04 -1.95 13.91
C VAL A 293 16.89 -0.93 14.01
N VAL A 294 16.58 -0.25 12.91
CA VAL A 294 15.37 0.58 12.79
C VAL A 294 14.31 -0.23 12.05
N ALA A 295 13.14 -0.37 12.69
CA ALA A 295 11.96 -1.01 12.13
C ALA A 295 11.58 -0.38 10.77
N PRO A 296 11.00 -1.16 9.82
CA PRO A 296 10.68 -0.64 8.50
C PRO A 296 9.65 0.49 8.60
N SER A 297 10.03 1.66 8.08
CA SER A 297 9.14 2.81 7.92
C SER A 297 8.09 2.49 6.84
N PRO A 298 6.80 2.83 7.04
CA PRO A 298 5.80 2.66 6.00
C PRO A 298 6.12 3.57 4.80
N ALA A 299 5.87 3.06 3.58
CA ALA A 299 6.09 3.77 2.33
C ALA A 299 5.38 5.14 2.31
N PRO A 300 5.96 6.18 1.70
CA PRO A 300 5.36 7.50 1.65
C PRO A 300 4.12 7.47 0.77
N THR A 301 2.94 7.73 1.36
CA THR A 301 1.76 8.15 0.60
C THR A 301 1.96 9.59 0.16
N SER A 302 2.08 9.79 -1.15
CA SER A 302 2.10 11.10 -1.80
C SER A 302 0.88 11.93 -1.36
N PRO A 303 1.05 13.18 -0.88
CA PRO A 303 -0.08 14.06 -0.64
C PRO A 303 -0.73 14.47 -1.97
N PRO A 304 -2.07 14.65 -2.03
CA PRO A 304 -2.69 15.30 -3.16
C PRO A 304 -2.26 16.78 -3.17
N ALA A 305 -1.88 17.26 -4.35
CA ALA A 305 -1.58 18.66 -4.59
C ALA A 305 -2.80 19.54 -4.24
N ALA A 306 -2.64 20.43 -3.28
CA ALA A 306 -3.57 21.53 -3.04
C ALA A 306 -2.85 22.84 -3.35
N SER A 307 -3.20 23.40 -4.50
CA SER A 307 -2.95 24.78 -4.88
C SER A 307 -3.63 25.74 -3.89
N GLY A 308 -2.93 26.81 -3.53
CA GLY A 308 -3.53 27.96 -2.82
C GLY A 308 -2.71 28.43 -1.62
N ALA A 309 -1.45 28.82 -1.83
CA ALA A 309 -0.71 29.59 -0.82
C ALA A 309 -1.38 30.96 -0.69
N LEU A 310 -1.99 31.22 0.47
CA LEU A 310 -2.43 32.55 0.85
C LEU A 310 -1.22 33.37 1.31
N SER A 311 -1.12 34.60 0.82
CA SER A 311 -0.02 35.51 1.14
C SER A 311 -0.15 36.05 2.57
N SER A 312 0.95 36.54 3.15
CA SER A 312 0.95 37.16 4.48
C SER A 312 -0.09 38.28 4.64
N SER A 313 -0.43 38.98 3.54
CA SER A 313 -1.49 39.98 3.50
C SER A 313 -2.93 39.42 3.57
N ASP A 314 -3.16 38.17 3.20
CA ASP A 314 -4.47 37.53 3.24
C ASP A 314 -4.81 37.03 4.65
N ILE A 315 -3.77 36.63 5.41
CA ILE A 315 -3.87 36.19 6.81
C ILE A 315 -4.34 37.34 7.71
N SER A 316 -3.84 38.56 7.52
CA SER A 316 -4.27 39.73 8.29
C SER A 316 -5.74 40.12 8.05
N LYS A 317 -6.23 39.95 6.81
CA LYS A 317 -7.61 40.31 6.44
C LYS A 317 -8.65 39.31 6.96
N GLY A 318 -8.32 38.02 7.03
CA GLY A 318 -9.20 36.99 7.60
C GLY A 318 -9.35 37.09 9.13
N MET A 319 -8.43 37.79 9.81
CA MET A 319 -8.36 37.88 11.27
C MET A 319 -9.04 39.13 11.85
N GLY A 320 -9.67 39.99 11.02
CA GLY A 320 -10.39 41.17 11.50
C GLY A 320 -9.51 42.23 12.18
N LEU A 321 -8.21 42.26 11.86
CA LEU A 321 -7.26 43.21 12.41
C LEU A 321 -7.10 44.38 11.42
N LYS A 322 -7.44 45.58 11.90
CA LYS A 322 -7.10 46.85 11.26
C LYS A 322 -5.84 47.40 11.91
#